data_AF-A0A0C9TSK2-F1
#
_entry.id   AF-A0A0C9TSK2-F1
#
_cell.length_a   1.000
_cell.length_b   1.000
_cell.length_c   1.000
_cell.angle_alpha   90.00
_cell.angle_beta   90.00
_cell.angle_gamma   90.00
#
_symmetry.space_group_name_H-M   'P 1'
#
loop_
_entity.id
_entity.type
_entity.pdbx_description
1 polymer ?
#
loop_
_entity_poly.entity_id
_entity_poly.type
_entity_poly.pdbx_seq_one_letter_code
_entity_poly.pdbx_strand_id
1 'polypeptide(L)'
;MGCVIFPLQAPRDSPPVYPSQSSRSPSPQEPPPLVEYCTSPDNLGLFRIYPSQPTLFPEQADTIHVVADAPTFEQPPASLCNPPTAHSLSPIGDITPKNLYSAFSSPTAGLLMCWQYSGSNSKSATELNCLWSFIQDPEFDATLHTSFSHDHERKLIEKYLQDNSNPFKADHGWQTSSVPILLPKEKRKWKSELDTAIPTLTVVGVHHHDIINIIISVFEDPISHQQGDNFSELTYCIWNV
;
A
#
# COMPACT_ATOMS: atom_id res chain seq x y z
N MET A 1 68.63 -26.77 -10.32
CA MET A 1 68.14 -27.56 -9.17
C MET A 1 69.19 -27.48 -8.08
N GLY A 2 68.98 -26.62 -7.07
CA GLY A 2 69.91 -26.41 -5.96
C GLY A 2 69.32 -26.98 -4.68
N CYS A 3 70.03 -27.95 -4.11
CA CYS A 3 69.68 -28.64 -2.87
C CYS A 3 70.16 -27.86 -1.63
N VAL A 4 69.45 -28.09 -0.55
CA VAL A 4 69.43 -27.47 0.78
C VAL A 4 70.78 -27.58 1.52
N ILE A 5 71.06 -26.71 2.51
CA ILE A 5 71.34 -27.06 3.93
C ILE A 5 71.85 -25.84 4.74
N PHE A 6 71.34 -25.77 5.97
CA PHE A 6 71.46 -24.80 7.07
C PHE A 6 72.89 -24.51 7.58
N PRO A 7 73.03 -23.50 8.48
CA PRO A 7 73.84 -23.74 9.68
C PRO A 7 73.17 -23.35 11.01
N LEU A 8 73.69 -23.98 12.08
CA LEU A 8 73.26 -24.00 13.47
C LEU A 8 73.53 -22.70 14.28
N GLN A 9 72.51 -22.36 15.08
CA GLN A 9 72.41 -21.75 16.42
C GLN A 9 73.63 -21.13 17.16
N ALA A 10 73.36 -20.06 17.91
CA ALA A 10 73.98 -19.76 19.21
C ALA A 10 72.92 -19.31 20.25
N PRO A 11 73.07 -19.56 21.57
CA PRO A 11 72.02 -19.34 22.58
C PRO A 11 72.30 -18.27 23.66
N ARG A 12 71.18 -17.75 24.21
CA ARG A 12 70.89 -17.13 25.53
C ARG A 12 71.37 -15.72 25.88
N ASP A 13 70.40 -14.85 26.12
CA ASP A 13 70.30 -13.99 27.31
C ASP A 13 68.82 -13.66 27.60
N SER A 14 68.42 -13.64 28.88
CA SER A 14 67.05 -13.36 29.34
C SER A 14 66.89 -11.91 29.80
N PRO A 15 65.81 -11.20 29.43
CA PRO A 15 65.40 -9.96 30.10
C PRO A 15 64.10 -10.13 30.93
N PRO A 16 63.72 -9.15 31.77
CA PRO A 16 63.24 -9.37 33.13
C PRO A 16 61.72 -9.49 33.30
N VAL A 17 61.36 -9.97 34.50
CA VAL A 17 60.02 -10.14 35.06
C VAL A 17 59.25 -8.82 35.11
N TYR A 18 58.07 -8.77 34.49
CA TYR A 18 57.08 -7.70 34.65
C TYR A 18 56.00 -8.10 35.68
N PRO A 19 55.53 -7.17 36.53
CA PRO A 19 54.55 -7.44 37.56
C PRO A 19 53.16 -7.72 36.97
N SER A 20 52.45 -8.66 37.58
CA SER A 20 51.10 -9.08 37.23
C SER A 20 50.10 -7.94 37.42
N GLN A 21 49.62 -7.33 36.33
CA GLN A 21 48.40 -6.51 36.37
C GLN A 21 47.19 -7.42 36.18
N SER A 22 46.43 -7.57 37.28
CA SER A 22 45.12 -8.21 37.31
C SER A 22 44.17 -7.45 36.39
N SER A 23 43.96 -7.93 35.16
CA SER A 23 42.91 -7.43 34.26
C SER A 23 41.55 -7.89 34.80
N ARG A 24 40.87 -7.02 35.56
CA ARG A 24 39.43 -7.17 35.79
C ARG A 24 38.73 -6.84 34.49
N SER A 25 38.14 -7.85 33.86
CA SER A 25 37.11 -7.66 32.84
C SER A 25 35.97 -6.83 33.45
N PRO A 26 35.52 -5.72 32.82
CA PRO A 26 34.29 -5.07 33.23
C PRO A 26 33.13 -6.02 32.91
N SER A 27 32.28 -6.26 33.91
CA SER A 27 31.00 -6.96 33.73
C SER A 27 30.12 -6.13 32.79
N PRO A 28 29.32 -6.73 31.88
CA PRO A 28 28.36 -5.98 31.07
C PRO A 28 27.43 -5.17 31.97
N GLN A 29 27.46 -3.84 31.87
CA GLN A 29 26.44 -2.99 32.49
C GLN A 29 25.14 -3.18 31.72
N GLU A 30 24.09 -3.59 32.43
CA GLU A 30 22.72 -3.60 31.93
C GLU A 30 22.35 -2.16 31.51
N PRO A 31 21.80 -1.93 30.30
CA PRO A 31 21.40 -0.60 29.88
C PRO A 31 20.33 -0.05 30.84
N PRO A 32 20.35 1.27 31.13
CA PRO A 32 19.37 1.87 32.02
C PRO A 32 17.94 1.61 31.50
N PRO A 33 16.95 1.45 32.40
CA PRO A 33 15.58 1.22 32.00
C PRO A 33 15.10 2.38 31.12
N LEU A 34 14.62 2.05 29.91
CA LEU A 34 14.03 3.03 29.00
C LEU A 34 12.78 3.60 29.67
N VAL A 35 12.82 4.87 30.04
CA VAL A 35 11.64 5.56 30.56
C VAL A 35 10.77 5.94 29.38
N GLU A 36 9.64 5.25 29.25
CA GLU A 36 8.65 5.52 28.21
C GLU A 36 8.14 6.96 28.32
N TYR A 37 8.15 7.67 27.19
CA TYR A 37 7.62 9.02 27.06
C TYR A 37 6.20 8.96 26.51
N CYS A 38 5.21 9.37 27.31
CA CYS A 38 3.81 9.41 26.92
C CYS A 38 3.37 10.86 26.64
N THR A 39 2.76 11.10 25.47
CA THR A 39 2.20 12.42 25.13
C THR A 39 0.88 12.66 25.85
N SER A 40 0.49 13.93 26.01
CA SER A 40 -0.90 14.25 26.36
C SER A 40 -1.87 13.80 25.26
N PRO A 41 -3.09 13.37 25.59
CA PRO A 41 -4.13 13.11 24.61
C PRO A 41 -4.45 14.36 23.78
N ASP A 42 -4.66 14.19 22.48
CA ASP A 42 -5.13 15.26 21.59
C ASP A 42 -6.65 15.50 21.73
N ASN A 43 -7.22 16.37 20.87
CA ASN A 43 -8.65 16.68 20.86
C ASN A 43 -9.56 15.47 20.54
N LEU A 44 -8.99 14.40 19.99
CA LEU A 44 -9.65 13.12 19.71
C LEU A 44 -9.40 12.09 20.81
N GLY A 45 -8.63 12.43 21.84
CA GLY A 45 -8.23 11.54 22.93
C GLY A 45 -7.09 10.59 22.57
N LEU A 46 -6.40 10.79 21.45
CA LEU A 46 -5.27 9.97 21.03
C LEU A 46 -3.99 10.41 21.74
N PHE A 47 -3.24 9.44 22.28
CA PHE A 47 -1.93 9.66 22.89
C PHE A 47 -0.92 8.67 22.31
N ARG A 48 0.36 9.02 22.37
CA ARG A 48 1.46 8.23 21.82
C ARG A 48 2.46 7.90 22.91
N ILE A 49 2.98 6.68 22.89
CA ILE A 49 4.02 6.20 23.81
C ILE A 49 5.28 5.94 22.98
N TYR A 50 6.38 6.56 23.37
CA TYR A 50 7.67 6.42 22.71
C TYR A 50 8.72 5.86 23.69
N PRO A 51 9.73 5.12 23.20
CA PRO A 51 10.85 4.66 24.04
C PRO A 51 11.70 5.82 24.60
N SER A 52 11.68 6.97 23.93
CA SER A 52 12.35 8.21 24.34
C SER A 52 11.59 9.42 23.78
N GLN A 53 11.73 10.58 24.40
CA GLN A 53 11.06 11.81 23.94
C GLN A 53 11.46 12.15 22.48
N PRO A 54 10.50 12.20 21.53
CA PRO A 54 10.81 12.54 20.15
C PRO A 54 11.21 14.01 20.02
N THR A 55 12.22 14.28 19.18
CA THR A 55 12.72 15.63 18.87
C THR A 55 11.99 16.30 17.71
N LEU A 56 11.21 15.54 16.95
CA LEU A 56 10.44 16.01 15.79
C LEU A 56 8.98 15.58 15.95
N PHE A 57 8.08 16.56 16.00
CA PHE A 57 6.64 16.34 15.95
C PHE A 57 6.14 16.63 14.53
N PRO A 58 5.65 15.63 13.79
CA PRO A 58 5.21 15.82 12.40
C PRO A 58 3.96 16.69 12.27
N GLU A 59 3.30 17.07 13.37
CA GLU A 59 2.16 18.00 13.36
C GLU A 59 2.52 19.42 12.86
N GLN A 60 3.81 19.76 12.78
CA GLN A 60 4.28 21.03 12.22
C GLN A 60 4.45 21.00 10.69
N ALA A 61 4.17 19.87 10.03
CA ALA A 61 4.03 19.85 8.59
C ALA A 61 2.65 20.41 8.21
N ASP A 62 2.60 21.70 7.88
CA ASP A 62 1.39 22.49 7.64
C ASP A 62 0.47 21.96 6.51
N THR A 63 0.82 20.88 5.80
CA THR A 63 -0.04 20.28 4.78
C THR A 63 0.31 18.83 4.50
N ILE A 64 -0.71 17.98 4.31
CA ILE A 64 -0.58 16.56 3.92
C ILE A 64 0.32 16.34 2.70
N HIS A 65 0.39 17.33 1.80
CA HIS A 65 1.23 17.29 0.60
C HIS A 65 2.71 17.25 0.92
N VAL A 66 3.15 17.87 2.03
CA VAL A 66 4.56 17.88 2.45
C VAL A 66 4.99 16.52 3.01
N VAL A 67 4.07 15.81 3.66
CA VAL A 67 4.33 14.49 4.25
C VAL A 67 4.24 13.38 3.21
N ALA A 68 3.41 13.55 2.19
CA ALA A 68 3.17 12.56 1.14
C ALA A 68 4.14 12.65 -0.06
N ASP A 69 5.00 13.67 -0.12
CA ASP A 69 6.00 13.82 -1.19
C ASP A 69 7.29 13.07 -0.84
N ALA A 70 7.20 11.74 -0.74
CA ALA A 70 8.39 10.90 -0.68
C ALA A 70 8.91 10.66 -2.10
N PRO A 71 10.21 10.77 -2.37
CA PRO A 71 10.79 10.58 -3.71
C PRO A 71 10.60 9.15 -4.27
N THR A 72 10.12 8.21 -3.45
CA THR A 72 9.76 6.84 -3.84
C THR A 72 8.32 6.67 -4.28
N PHE A 73 7.46 7.68 -4.13
CA PHE A 73 6.11 7.63 -4.69
C PHE A 73 6.17 8.06 -6.16
N GLU A 74 5.82 7.14 -7.05
CA GLU A 74 5.59 7.42 -8.46
C GLU A 74 4.57 8.56 -8.57
N GLN A 75 5.02 9.75 -8.97
CA GLN A 75 4.09 10.80 -9.38
C GLN A 75 3.48 10.36 -10.71
N PRO A 76 2.16 10.13 -10.79
CA PRO A 76 1.54 9.87 -12.07
C PRO A 76 1.85 11.06 -12.99
N PRO A 77 2.14 10.84 -14.28
CA PRO A 77 2.12 11.95 -15.23
C PRO A 77 0.79 12.67 -15.07
N ALA A 78 0.78 14.00 -15.22
CA ALA A 78 -0.35 14.92 -14.96
C ALA A 78 -1.58 14.72 -15.88
N SER A 79 -1.87 13.49 -16.29
CA SER A 79 -3.10 13.04 -16.88
C SER A 79 -4.09 12.75 -15.75
N LEU A 80 -5.10 13.60 -15.63
CA LEU A 80 -6.18 13.53 -14.64
C LEU A 80 -7.09 12.30 -14.81
N CYS A 81 -6.85 11.46 -15.81
CA CYS A 81 -7.63 10.27 -16.11
C CYS A 81 -6.73 9.19 -16.72
N ASN A 82 -5.95 8.52 -15.88
CA ASN A 82 -5.38 7.25 -16.27
C ASN A 82 -6.43 6.17 -16.02
N PRO A 83 -6.69 5.25 -16.97
CA PRO A 83 -7.47 4.06 -16.66
C PRO A 83 -6.81 3.36 -15.48
N PRO A 84 -7.57 2.86 -14.49
CA PRO A 84 -6.99 2.21 -13.33
C PRO A 84 -6.11 1.07 -13.82
N THR A 85 -4.81 1.19 -13.60
CA THR A 85 -3.87 0.10 -13.84
C THR A 85 -4.20 -0.94 -12.78
N ALA A 86 -4.90 -2.01 -13.17
CA ALA A 86 -5.41 -3.05 -12.27
C ALA A 86 -4.31 -3.90 -11.61
N HIS A 87 -3.04 -3.46 -11.69
CA HIS A 87 -1.88 -4.17 -11.16
C HIS A 87 -1.86 -4.30 -9.63
N SER A 88 -2.78 -3.65 -8.89
CA SER A 88 -2.65 -3.50 -7.43
C SER A 88 -3.82 -4.03 -6.59
N LEU A 89 -4.86 -4.63 -7.17
CA LEU A 89 -6.06 -5.03 -6.42
C LEU A 89 -6.31 -6.54 -6.32
N SER A 90 -5.41 -7.38 -6.84
CA SER A 90 -5.48 -8.83 -6.62
C SER A 90 -4.16 -9.32 -6.02
N PRO A 91 -4.14 -9.73 -4.73
CA PRO A 91 -2.98 -10.37 -4.11
C PRO A 91 -2.66 -11.75 -4.73
N ILE A 92 -3.51 -12.24 -5.63
CA ILE A 92 -3.41 -13.56 -6.25
C ILE A 92 -3.40 -13.37 -7.77
N GLY A 93 -2.33 -13.82 -8.42
CA GLY A 93 -1.96 -13.59 -9.83
C GLY A 93 -2.86 -14.18 -10.92
N ASP A 94 -4.16 -14.29 -10.69
CA ASP A 94 -5.13 -14.85 -11.66
C ASP A 94 -5.73 -13.80 -12.62
N ILE A 95 -5.66 -12.51 -12.26
CA ILE A 95 -6.13 -11.43 -13.14
C ILE A 95 -5.01 -11.01 -14.09
N THR A 96 -4.92 -11.69 -15.22
CA THR A 96 -4.03 -11.25 -16.31
C THR A 96 -4.61 -10.03 -17.04
N PRO A 97 -3.79 -9.19 -17.71
CA PRO A 97 -4.28 -8.08 -18.54
C PRO A 97 -5.33 -8.52 -19.58
N LYS A 98 -5.24 -9.79 -20.02
CA LYS A 98 -6.17 -10.41 -20.97
C LYS A 98 -7.57 -10.62 -20.39
N ASN A 99 -7.66 -10.78 -19.07
CA ASN A 99 -8.91 -10.99 -18.34
C ASN A 99 -9.52 -9.67 -17.84
N LEU A 100 -8.86 -8.53 -18.03
CA LEU A 100 -9.28 -7.24 -17.48
C LEU A 100 -10.66 -6.81 -17.99
N TYR A 101 -10.95 -7.12 -19.26
CA TYR A 101 -12.22 -6.80 -19.91
C TYR A 101 -13.17 -7.98 -20.06
N SER A 102 -12.91 -9.11 -19.37
CA SER A 102 -13.73 -10.32 -19.50
C SER A 102 -15.19 -10.12 -19.09
N ALA A 103 -15.46 -9.11 -18.26
CA ALA A 103 -16.79 -8.71 -17.83
C ALA A 103 -17.59 -7.96 -18.91
N PHE A 104 -16.95 -7.54 -20.01
CA PHE A 104 -17.52 -6.69 -21.05
C PHE A 104 -17.56 -7.40 -22.41
N SER A 105 -18.37 -6.88 -23.32
CA SER A 105 -18.45 -7.41 -24.69
C SER A 105 -17.18 -7.18 -25.51
N SER A 106 -16.40 -6.15 -25.18
CA SER A 106 -15.14 -5.77 -25.84
C SER A 106 -14.29 -4.86 -24.96
N PRO A 107 -12.97 -4.73 -25.22
CA PRO A 107 -12.12 -3.74 -24.55
C PRO A 107 -12.65 -2.31 -24.68
N THR A 108 -13.12 -1.91 -25.88
CA THR A 108 -13.79 -0.63 -26.10
C THR A 108 -14.96 -0.39 -25.15
N ALA A 109 -15.82 -1.40 -24.97
CA ALA A 109 -16.95 -1.32 -24.05
C ALA A 109 -16.50 -1.17 -22.58
N GLY A 110 -15.46 -1.91 -22.19
CA GLY A 110 -14.85 -1.78 -20.88
C GLY A 110 -14.27 -0.39 -20.62
N LEU A 111 -13.51 0.16 -21.57
CA LEU A 111 -12.96 1.52 -21.49
C LEU A 111 -14.07 2.58 -21.34
N LEU A 112 -15.14 2.49 -22.14
CA LEU A 112 -16.27 3.42 -22.03
C LEU A 112 -17.02 3.29 -20.69
N MET A 113 -17.15 2.08 -20.17
CA MET A 113 -17.73 1.84 -18.84
C MET A 113 -16.82 2.34 -17.72
N CYS A 114 -15.50 2.17 -17.85
CA CYS A 114 -14.52 2.77 -16.94
C CYS A 114 -14.65 4.28 -16.90
N TRP A 115 -14.70 4.95 -18.06
CA TRP A 115 -14.92 6.40 -18.12
C TRP A 115 -16.23 6.80 -17.41
N GLN A 116 -17.33 6.10 -17.69
CA GLN A 116 -18.64 6.36 -17.11
C GLN A 116 -18.68 6.29 -15.57
N TYR A 117 -17.79 5.50 -14.94
CA TYR A 117 -17.73 5.33 -13.48
C TYR A 117 -16.51 5.97 -12.80
N SER A 118 -15.51 6.43 -13.54
CA SER A 118 -14.31 7.07 -12.98
C SER A 118 -14.47 8.58 -12.78
N GLY A 119 -15.40 9.20 -13.51
CA GLY A 119 -15.58 10.65 -13.54
C GLY A 119 -16.71 11.19 -12.65
N SER A 120 -16.86 12.51 -12.67
CA SER A 120 -18.02 13.18 -12.09
C SER A 120 -19.29 12.89 -12.90
N ASN A 121 -20.42 12.73 -12.22
CA ASN A 121 -21.74 12.67 -12.85
C ASN A 121 -22.14 14.00 -13.55
N SER A 122 -21.35 15.06 -13.39
CA SER A 122 -21.56 16.37 -14.03
C SER A 122 -20.74 16.52 -15.31
N LYS A 123 -21.39 16.95 -16.39
CA LYS A 123 -20.69 17.27 -17.65
C LYS A 123 -19.81 18.51 -17.46
N SER A 124 -18.53 18.38 -17.77
CA SER A 124 -17.57 19.49 -17.71
C SER A 124 -16.55 19.38 -18.84
N ALA A 125 -15.79 20.46 -19.08
CA ALA A 125 -14.68 20.43 -20.03
C ALA A 125 -13.60 19.41 -19.63
N THR A 126 -13.37 19.26 -18.32
CA THR A 126 -12.43 18.26 -17.78
C THR A 126 -12.89 16.83 -18.07
N GLU A 127 -14.19 16.54 -17.89
CA GLU A 127 -14.75 15.22 -18.22
C GLU A 127 -14.70 14.90 -19.72
N LEU A 128 -14.83 15.92 -20.57
CA LEU A 128 -14.65 15.75 -22.02
C LEU A 128 -13.20 15.44 -22.38
N ASN A 129 -12.24 16.13 -21.77
CA ASN A 129 -10.81 15.85 -21.97
C ASN A 129 -10.44 14.45 -21.44
N CYS A 130 -11.07 14.04 -20.34
CA CYS A 130 -10.96 12.68 -19.80
C CYS A 130 -11.49 11.66 -20.82
N LEU A 131 -12.69 11.84 -21.37
CA LEU A 131 -13.20 10.95 -22.43
C LEU A 131 -12.24 10.86 -23.63
N TRP A 132 -11.63 11.98 -23.99
CA TRP A 132 -10.66 12.01 -25.09
C TRP A 132 -9.41 11.18 -24.81
N SER A 133 -8.98 11.00 -23.56
CA SER A 133 -7.87 10.08 -23.25
C SER A 133 -8.27 8.62 -23.43
N PHE A 134 -9.50 8.24 -23.04
CA PHE A 134 -10.01 6.88 -23.24
C PHE A 134 -10.16 6.49 -24.72
N ILE A 135 -10.53 7.45 -25.58
CA ILE A 135 -10.64 7.22 -27.03
C ILE A 135 -9.27 7.05 -27.70
N GLN A 136 -8.21 7.60 -27.11
CA GLN A 136 -6.84 7.42 -27.59
C GLN A 136 -6.18 6.11 -27.15
N ASP A 137 -6.85 5.32 -26.30
CA ASP A 137 -6.31 4.06 -25.82
C ASP A 137 -6.08 3.08 -27.00
N PRO A 138 -4.93 2.37 -27.06
CA PRO A 138 -4.65 1.42 -28.14
C PRO A 138 -5.69 0.30 -28.29
N GLU A 139 -6.41 -0.04 -27.22
CA GLU A 139 -7.45 -1.06 -27.22
C GLU A 139 -8.83 -0.49 -27.62
N PHE A 140 -8.94 0.83 -27.80
CA PHE A 140 -10.15 1.47 -28.29
C PHE A 140 -10.30 1.25 -29.80
N ASP A 141 -11.26 0.40 -30.17
CA ASP A 141 -11.65 0.21 -31.56
C ASP A 141 -12.88 1.06 -31.90
N ALA A 142 -12.65 2.11 -32.70
CA ALA A 142 -13.70 3.00 -33.18
C ALA A 142 -14.70 2.30 -34.12
N THR A 143 -14.37 1.15 -34.71
CA THR A 143 -15.29 0.42 -35.61
C THR A 143 -16.42 -0.29 -34.86
N LEU A 144 -16.26 -0.54 -33.56
CA LEU A 144 -17.26 -1.16 -32.68
C LEU A 144 -18.35 -0.20 -32.17
N HIS A 145 -18.36 1.06 -32.62
CA HIS A 145 -19.26 2.13 -32.15
C HIS A 145 -20.77 1.80 -32.23
N THR A 146 -21.19 0.90 -33.13
CA THR A 146 -22.60 0.48 -33.25
C THR A 146 -23.01 -0.63 -32.27
N SER A 147 -22.05 -1.26 -31.59
CA SER A 147 -22.29 -2.40 -30.70
C SER A 147 -22.41 -2.02 -29.22
N PHE A 148 -21.92 -0.83 -28.83
CA PHE A 148 -21.94 -0.41 -27.44
C PHE A 148 -23.35 -0.03 -26.97
N SER A 149 -23.78 -0.64 -25.86
CA SER A 149 -24.99 -0.25 -25.16
C SER A 149 -24.76 -0.33 -23.66
N HIS A 150 -24.84 0.80 -22.97
CA HIS A 150 -24.63 0.88 -21.52
C HIS A 150 -25.51 -0.11 -20.74
N ASP A 151 -26.79 -0.25 -21.11
CA ASP A 151 -27.69 -1.21 -20.44
C ASP A 151 -27.32 -2.67 -20.70
N HIS A 152 -26.75 -2.96 -21.87
CA HIS A 152 -26.25 -4.30 -22.20
C HIS A 152 -25.01 -4.61 -21.37
N GLU A 153 -24.03 -3.72 -21.35
CA GLU A 153 -22.80 -3.91 -20.58
C GLU A 153 -23.08 -4.00 -19.08
N ARG A 154 -23.99 -3.19 -18.54
CA ARG A 154 -24.42 -3.31 -17.13
C ARG A 154 -24.95 -4.72 -16.81
N LYS A 155 -25.73 -5.32 -17.72
CA LYS A 155 -26.24 -6.69 -17.54
C LYS A 155 -25.12 -7.73 -17.64
N LEU A 156 -24.12 -7.51 -18.48
CA LEU A 156 -22.95 -8.38 -18.57
C LEU A 156 -22.13 -8.35 -17.28
N ILE A 157 -21.91 -7.18 -16.69
CA ILE A 157 -21.25 -7.05 -15.38
C ILE A 157 -22.03 -7.81 -14.31
N GLU A 158 -23.36 -7.61 -14.23
CA GLU A 158 -24.18 -8.32 -13.25
C GLU A 158 -24.08 -9.84 -13.42
N LYS A 159 -24.12 -10.33 -14.67
CA LYS A 159 -23.93 -11.75 -14.98
C LYS A 159 -22.53 -12.23 -14.60
N TYR A 160 -21.50 -11.43 -14.87
CA TYR A 160 -20.11 -11.74 -14.54
C TYR A 160 -19.90 -11.85 -13.03
N LEU A 161 -20.54 -11.00 -12.23
CA LEU A 161 -20.49 -11.09 -10.76
C LEU A 161 -21.07 -12.40 -10.21
N GLN A 162 -21.98 -13.05 -10.93
CA GLN A 162 -22.52 -14.38 -10.58
C GLN A 162 -21.64 -15.53 -11.10
N ASP A 163 -20.65 -15.26 -11.96
CA ASP A 163 -19.79 -16.28 -12.57
C ASP A 163 -18.65 -16.67 -11.64
N ASN A 164 -18.21 -17.93 -11.75
CA ASN A 164 -17.05 -18.42 -11.02
C ASN A 164 -15.71 -17.86 -11.52
N SER A 165 -15.67 -17.10 -12.62
CA SER A 165 -14.46 -16.42 -13.07
C SER A 165 -14.25 -15.05 -12.42
N ASN A 166 -15.21 -14.55 -11.63
CA ASN A 166 -15.12 -13.20 -11.10
C ASN A 166 -14.07 -13.08 -9.97
N PRO A 167 -13.41 -11.92 -9.84
CA PRO A 167 -12.38 -11.72 -8.82
C PRO A 167 -12.93 -11.38 -7.42
N PHE A 168 -14.21 -11.01 -7.30
CA PHE A 168 -14.86 -10.57 -6.06
C PHE A 168 -15.40 -11.74 -5.22
N LYS A 169 -14.57 -12.77 -5.04
CA LYS A 169 -14.92 -14.01 -4.35
C LYS A 169 -14.31 -14.12 -2.97
N ALA A 170 -14.97 -14.91 -2.13
CA ALA A 170 -14.45 -15.32 -0.82
C ALA A 170 -13.06 -15.97 -0.89
N ASP A 171 -12.81 -16.77 -1.94
CA ASP A 171 -11.51 -17.40 -2.17
C ASP A 171 -10.38 -16.38 -2.41
N HIS A 172 -10.73 -15.18 -2.87
CA HIS A 172 -9.81 -14.06 -3.06
C HIS A 172 -9.92 -13.02 -1.93
N GLY A 173 -10.43 -13.41 -0.76
CA GLY A 173 -10.53 -12.54 0.43
C GLY A 173 -11.68 -11.55 0.43
N TRP A 174 -12.51 -11.52 -0.63
CA TRP A 174 -13.70 -10.65 -0.69
C TRP A 174 -14.83 -11.20 0.16
N GLN A 175 -15.48 -10.31 0.89
CA GLN A 175 -16.60 -10.61 1.77
C GLN A 175 -17.83 -9.83 1.31
N THR A 176 -19.01 -10.40 1.53
CA THR A 176 -20.28 -9.73 1.24
C THR A 176 -21.01 -9.48 2.56
N SER A 177 -21.34 -8.22 2.83
CA SER A 177 -22.10 -7.82 4.02
C SER A 177 -23.26 -6.88 3.67
N SER A 178 -24.08 -6.58 4.67
CA SER A 178 -25.16 -5.60 4.56
C SER A 178 -24.83 -4.39 5.42
N VAL A 179 -24.87 -3.20 4.84
CA VAL A 179 -24.53 -1.95 5.53
C VAL A 179 -25.80 -1.15 5.82
N PRO A 180 -26.13 -0.90 7.09
CA PRO A 180 -27.22 -0.01 7.45
C PRO A 180 -26.77 1.45 7.28
N ILE A 181 -27.51 2.22 6.49
CA ILE A 181 -27.31 3.65 6.29
C ILE A 181 -28.45 4.40 6.98
N LEU A 182 -28.12 5.24 7.95
CA LEU A 182 -29.08 6.12 8.60
C LEU A 182 -29.50 7.24 7.64
N LEU A 183 -30.81 7.45 7.49
CA LEU A 183 -31.39 8.48 6.63
C LEU A 183 -32.09 9.55 7.49
N PRO A 184 -31.33 10.44 8.15
CA PRO A 184 -31.91 11.53 8.91
C PRO A 184 -32.67 12.47 7.98
N LYS A 185 -33.96 12.65 8.25
CA LYS A 185 -34.82 13.54 7.46
C LYS A 185 -34.49 15.00 7.78
N GLU A 186 -34.37 15.82 6.74
CA GLU A 186 -34.21 17.26 6.87
C GLU A 186 -35.35 17.87 7.72
N LYS A 187 -35.03 18.92 8.49
CA LYS A 187 -35.97 19.66 9.36
C LYS A 187 -36.57 18.86 10.52
N ARG A 188 -36.05 17.67 10.81
CA ARG A 188 -36.37 16.92 12.04
C ARG A 188 -35.15 16.90 12.96
N LYS A 189 -35.37 17.19 14.24
CA LYS A 189 -34.34 17.08 15.28
C LYS A 189 -34.37 15.66 15.85
N TRP A 190 -33.19 15.07 16.01
CA TRP A 190 -32.97 13.76 16.62
C TRP A 190 -32.23 13.94 17.94
N LYS A 191 -32.42 13.03 18.90
CA LYS A 191 -31.76 13.16 20.21
C LYS A 191 -30.27 12.82 20.15
N SER A 192 -29.89 11.91 19.26
CA SER A 192 -28.53 11.46 19.02
C SER A 192 -28.42 10.85 17.62
N GLU A 193 -27.19 10.66 17.13
CA GLU A 193 -26.94 9.98 15.85
C GLU A 193 -27.38 8.51 15.87
N LEU A 194 -27.35 7.87 17.03
CA LEU A 194 -27.79 6.49 17.24
C LEU A 194 -29.28 6.36 17.66
N ASP A 195 -30.07 7.41 17.44
CA ASP A 195 -31.50 7.37 17.77
C ASP A 195 -32.23 6.34 16.89
N THR A 196 -32.81 5.31 17.51
CA THR A 196 -33.53 4.22 16.83
C THR A 196 -34.75 4.71 16.02
N ALA A 197 -35.22 5.93 16.25
CA ALA A 197 -36.29 6.53 15.48
C ALA A 197 -35.84 7.04 14.09
N ILE A 198 -34.53 7.10 13.82
CA ILE A 198 -33.98 7.48 12.52
C ILE A 198 -34.23 6.35 11.51
N PRO A 199 -34.88 6.62 10.36
CA PRO A 199 -35.06 5.62 9.32
C PRO A 199 -33.72 5.06 8.85
N THR A 200 -33.64 3.75 8.69
CA THR A 200 -32.45 3.05 8.22
C THR A 200 -32.71 2.41 6.87
N LEU A 201 -31.82 2.63 5.91
CA LEU A 201 -31.77 1.94 4.63
C LEU A 201 -30.69 0.86 4.70
N THR A 202 -31.08 -0.40 4.61
CA THR A 202 -30.11 -1.49 4.53
C THR A 202 -29.70 -1.71 3.08
N VAL A 203 -28.42 -1.46 2.78
CA VAL A 203 -27.82 -1.82 1.50
C VAL A 203 -27.29 -3.25 1.62
N VAL A 204 -27.90 -4.18 0.89
CA VAL A 204 -27.52 -5.60 0.88
C VAL A 204 -26.53 -5.84 -0.25
N GLY A 205 -25.61 -6.78 -0.07
CA GLY A 205 -24.71 -7.23 -1.14
C GLY A 205 -23.46 -6.37 -1.30
N VAL A 206 -23.00 -5.71 -0.23
CA VAL A 206 -21.80 -4.86 -0.28
C VAL A 206 -20.55 -5.76 -0.26
N HIS A 207 -19.85 -5.80 -1.39
CA HIS A 207 -18.54 -6.44 -1.48
C HIS A 207 -17.48 -5.55 -0.83
N HIS A 208 -16.71 -6.12 0.08
CA HIS A 208 -15.62 -5.45 0.78
C HIS A 208 -14.48 -6.44 1.05
N HIS A 209 -13.30 -5.91 1.32
CA HIS A 209 -12.15 -6.71 1.71
C HIS A 209 -11.64 -6.19 3.06
N ASP A 210 -11.19 -7.09 3.93
CA ASP A 210 -10.55 -6.68 5.18
C ASP A 210 -9.21 -6.02 4.87
N ILE A 211 -9.05 -4.76 5.26
CA ILE A 211 -7.84 -3.98 5.03
C ILE A 211 -6.62 -4.62 5.70
N ILE A 212 -6.80 -5.28 6.84
CA ILE A 212 -5.70 -5.97 7.54
C ILE A 212 -5.21 -7.13 6.68
N ASN A 213 -6.12 -7.90 6.10
CA ASN A 213 -5.76 -9.00 5.21
C ASN A 213 -5.07 -8.49 3.94
N ILE A 214 -5.46 -7.33 3.39
CA ILE A 214 -4.74 -6.71 2.27
C ILE A 214 -3.31 -6.40 2.69
N ILE A 215 -3.12 -5.71 3.81
CA ILE A 215 -1.80 -5.32 4.30
C ILE A 215 -0.93 -6.56 4.51
N ILE A 216 -1.44 -7.57 5.19
CA ILE A 216 -0.72 -8.84 5.41
C ILE A 216 -0.34 -9.47 4.07
N SER A 217 -1.28 -9.59 3.13
CA SER A 217 -1.02 -10.22 1.82
C SER A 217 0.07 -9.50 1.02
N VAL A 218 0.13 -8.17 1.09
CA VAL A 218 1.17 -7.37 0.43
C VAL A 218 2.55 -7.64 1.04
N PHE A 219 2.64 -7.80 2.37
CA PHE A 219 3.90 -8.12 3.05
C PHE A 219 4.32 -9.59 2.91
N GLU A 220 3.39 -10.49 2.62
CA GLU A 220 3.67 -11.90 2.34
C GLU A 220 4.03 -12.14 0.86
N ASP A 221 3.77 -11.18 -0.03
CA ASP A 221 4.07 -11.28 -1.46
C ASP A 221 5.60 -11.40 -1.68
N PRO A 222 6.08 -12.39 -2.44
CA PRO A 222 7.49 -12.55 -2.79
C PRO A 222 8.15 -11.30 -3.38
N ILE A 223 7.39 -10.45 -4.08
CA ILE A 223 7.87 -9.21 -4.68
C ILE A 223 8.25 -8.19 -3.59
N SER A 224 7.53 -8.18 -2.46
CA SER A 224 7.85 -7.31 -1.32
C SER A 224 9.23 -7.64 -0.73
N HIS A 225 9.63 -8.92 -0.77
CA HIS A 225 10.95 -9.38 -0.33
C HIS A 225 12.08 -9.01 -1.30
N GLN A 226 11.80 -8.88 -2.61
CA GLN A 226 12.82 -8.48 -3.59
C GLN A 226 13.28 -7.03 -3.44
N GLN A 227 12.47 -6.15 -2.84
CA GLN A 227 12.84 -4.76 -2.56
C GLN A 227 13.79 -4.64 -1.33
N GLY A 228 13.83 -5.67 -0.47
CA GLY A 228 14.65 -5.69 0.74
C GLY A 228 16.14 -5.93 0.51
N ASP A 229 16.51 -6.62 -0.58
CA ASP A 229 17.91 -6.93 -0.89
C ASP A 229 18.69 -5.70 -1.35
N ASN A 230 18.02 -4.73 -1.98
CA ASN A 230 18.64 -3.45 -2.40
C ASN A 230 18.91 -2.47 -1.25
N PHE A 231 18.33 -2.68 -0.05
CA PHE A 231 18.63 -1.83 1.11
C PHE A 231 19.95 -2.21 1.81
N SER A 232 20.44 -3.44 1.59
CA SER A 232 21.71 -3.88 2.16
C SER A 232 22.93 -3.24 1.45
N GLU A 233 22.79 -2.85 0.19
CA GLU A 233 23.87 -2.26 -0.61
C GLU A 233 24.06 -0.75 -0.34
N LEU A 234 23.00 -0.04 0.09
CA LEU A 234 23.10 1.38 0.49
C LEU A 234 23.72 1.59 1.87
N THR A 235 23.76 0.56 2.72
CA THR A 235 24.38 0.67 4.05
C THR A 235 25.91 0.65 3.97
N TYR A 236 26.49 0.06 2.92
CA TYR A 236 27.95 0.04 2.70
C TYR A 236 28.53 1.36 2.17
N CYS A 237 27.71 2.22 1.54
CA CYS A 237 28.18 3.49 0.98
C CYS A 237 28.19 4.65 2.00
N ILE A 238 27.54 4.51 3.16
CA ILE A 238 27.40 5.59 4.15
C ILE A 238 28.49 5.53 5.24
N TRP A 239 29.28 4.46 5.32
CA TRP A 239 30.34 4.28 6.33
C TRP A 239 31.78 4.39 5.80
N ASN A 240 31.99 4.81 4.55
CA ASN A 240 33.33 5.00 3.96
C ASN A 240 33.47 6.36 3.26
N VAL A 241 33.17 7.45 3.98
CA VAL A 241 33.70 8.80 3.70
C VAL A 241 34.19 9.41 5.00
#